data_AF-A0A356TJI1-F1
#
_entry.id   AF-A0A356TJI1-F1
#
_cell.length_a   1.000
_cell.length_b   1.000
_cell.length_c   1.000
_cell.angle_alpha   90.00
_cell.angle_beta   90.00
_cell.angle_gamma   90.00
#
_symmetry.space_group_name_H-M   'P 1'
#
loop_
_entity.id
_entity.type
_entity.pdbx_description
1 polymer ?
#
loop_
_entity_poly.entity_id
_entity_poly.type
_entity_poly.pdbx_seq_one_letter_code
_entity_poly.pdbx_strand_id
1 'polypeptide(L)'
;MRRPVGTALWCVLAGACATRELPAREPDYGDVSPVIERACLPCHDGSTGEAGWSAGSYVDVIGCPADSGPAVEPGDERAPLLAVLGANEAHAGLLASEEEALLRAWVLRGAPDDTGAVHPVGWTDPRSAVFHGAELRREGWTRMLDDRTIGACSSCHEARPDRGPAAPGATPCASCHRDEGAERACSTCHGQPGRPFPPRDPCFHPAETGGAHSSHFEAGVSCAVCHGERRVEELGSSSHGDGEVQVALDASVAGPGARWDPGTRTCALTCHDRGGAGEVAPSWEQDLELDCASCHLSPPELHYAGGCDDCHAESNADGTALVPGPLHANGRVDLGDGSGGCGACHGRGDDPWPRSGAHPAHRAPDLSAPVACAECHAVPTAVDDAGHLDQTRAAEVVFGPVASARGTEPAAAGGRCADVACHGAGLAGGTAVTPTREGGAALGECGACHGLPPPAPHPVSGTCGATLCHGGLAAPGPGLTAAGRAVHVNGDVDPWGAP
;
A
#
# COMPACT_ATOMS: atom_id res chain seq x y z
N MET A 1 11.84 -71.01 -75.90
CA MET A 1 12.47 -72.15 -75.19
C MET A 1 12.45 -71.85 -73.70
N ARG A 2 11.75 -72.68 -72.91
CA ARG A 2 11.74 -72.60 -71.43
C ARG A 2 12.96 -73.36 -70.88
N ARG A 3 13.67 -72.75 -69.92
CA ARG A 3 14.36 -73.32 -68.72
C ARG A 3 15.52 -72.40 -68.27
N PRO A 4 15.99 -72.42 -67.00
CA PRO A 4 15.38 -72.97 -65.77
C PRO A 4 15.36 -71.96 -64.60
N VAL A 5 14.61 -72.32 -63.55
CA VAL A 5 14.51 -71.64 -62.24
C VAL A 5 15.77 -71.97 -61.43
N GLY A 6 16.47 -70.93 -60.96
CA GLY A 6 17.61 -71.03 -60.05
C GLY A 6 17.21 -70.60 -58.64
N THR A 7 17.43 -71.48 -57.68
CA THR A 7 17.16 -71.35 -56.25
C THR A 7 18.00 -70.21 -55.64
N ALA A 8 17.36 -69.15 -55.14
CA ALA A 8 18.04 -68.09 -54.39
C ALA A 8 18.10 -68.45 -52.90
N LEU A 9 19.31 -68.75 -52.44
CA LEU A 9 19.67 -68.98 -51.05
C LEU A 9 19.53 -67.65 -50.28
N TRP A 10 18.58 -67.57 -49.35
CA TRP A 10 18.46 -66.42 -48.44
C TRP A 10 19.54 -66.51 -47.35
N CYS A 11 20.59 -65.71 -47.48
CA CYS A 11 21.49 -65.42 -46.37
C CYS A 11 20.77 -64.50 -45.38
N VAL A 12 20.38 -65.07 -44.23
CA VAL A 12 19.98 -64.28 -43.05
C VAL A 12 21.22 -63.61 -42.48
N LEU A 13 21.44 -62.34 -42.82
CA LEU A 13 22.34 -61.46 -42.09
C LEU A 13 21.68 -61.14 -40.75
N ALA A 14 22.10 -61.82 -39.70
CA ALA A 14 21.87 -61.38 -38.33
C ALA A 14 22.69 -60.09 -38.12
N GLY A 15 22.06 -58.95 -38.41
CA GLY A 15 22.60 -57.64 -38.04
C GLY A 15 22.65 -57.55 -36.52
N ALA A 16 23.85 -57.40 -35.97
CA ALA A 16 24.02 -57.13 -34.56
C ALA A 16 23.33 -55.79 -34.24
N CYS A 17 22.33 -55.82 -33.36
CA CYS A 17 21.83 -54.61 -32.71
C CYS A 17 22.95 -54.09 -31.80
N ALA A 18 23.87 -53.30 -32.35
CA ALA A 18 24.71 -52.44 -31.53
C ALA A 18 23.76 -51.41 -30.88
N THR A 19 23.53 -51.55 -29.57
CA THR A 19 22.96 -50.49 -28.74
C THR A 19 23.88 -49.29 -28.90
N ARG A 20 23.47 -48.34 -29.73
CA ARG A 20 24.12 -47.04 -29.81
C ARG A 20 23.79 -46.38 -28.47
N GLU A 21 24.72 -46.42 -27.53
CA GLU A 21 24.62 -45.62 -26.31
C GLU A 21 24.40 -44.19 -26.75
N LEU A 22 23.22 -43.65 -26.45
CA LEU A 22 22.99 -42.22 -26.59
C LEU A 22 23.99 -41.53 -25.65
N PRO A 23 24.69 -40.47 -26.09
CA PRO A 23 25.55 -39.72 -25.19
C PRO A 23 24.75 -39.35 -23.94
N ALA A 24 25.34 -39.55 -22.77
CA ALA A 24 24.71 -39.22 -21.51
C ALA A 24 24.22 -37.76 -21.58
N ARG A 25 22.95 -37.55 -21.21
CA ARG A 25 22.39 -36.21 -21.15
C ARG A 25 23.25 -35.39 -20.19
N GLU A 26 23.63 -34.24 -20.69
CA GLU A 26 24.38 -33.23 -20.00
C GLU A 26 23.54 -32.62 -18.86
N PRO A 27 24.06 -32.46 -17.63
CA PRO A 27 23.24 -32.10 -16.47
C PRO A 27 22.76 -30.64 -16.51
N ASP A 28 21.52 -30.42 -16.11
CA ASP A 28 20.89 -29.10 -15.91
C ASP A 28 20.36 -28.93 -14.47
N TYR A 29 19.71 -27.79 -14.18
CA TYR A 29 19.19 -27.53 -12.84
C TYR A 29 18.13 -28.54 -12.41
N GLY A 30 17.32 -29.07 -13.35
CA GLY A 30 16.34 -30.11 -13.05
C GLY A 30 16.97 -31.41 -12.56
N ASP A 31 18.20 -31.71 -12.97
CA ASP A 31 18.95 -32.87 -12.49
C ASP A 31 19.54 -32.64 -11.09
N VAL A 32 20.00 -31.43 -10.77
CA VAL A 32 20.62 -31.10 -9.47
C VAL A 32 19.64 -30.61 -8.40
N SER A 33 18.48 -30.06 -8.79
CA SER A 33 17.52 -29.46 -7.85
C SER A 33 17.04 -30.43 -6.75
N PRO A 34 16.80 -31.73 -6.99
CA PRO A 34 16.41 -32.65 -5.92
C PRO A 34 17.51 -32.87 -4.88
N VAL A 35 18.78 -32.71 -5.28
CA VAL A 35 19.92 -32.77 -4.36
C VAL A 35 19.98 -31.48 -3.54
N ILE A 36 19.88 -30.32 -4.21
CA ILE A 36 19.94 -28.99 -3.59
C ILE A 36 18.80 -28.78 -2.58
N GLU A 37 17.56 -29.10 -2.96
CA GLU A 37 16.38 -28.96 -2.09
C GLU A 37 16.47 -29.85 -0.84
N ARG A 38 17.06 -31.05 -0.98
CA ARG A 38 17.17 -31.99 0.14
C ARG A 38 18.35 -31.68 1.05
N ALA A 39 19.51 -31.35 0.47
CA ALA A 39 20.77 -31.24 1.19
C ALA A 39 21.08 -29.81 1.66
N CYS A 40 20.61 -28.78 0.94
CA CYS A 40 20.99 -27.39 1.19
C CYS A 40 19.83 -26.56 1.77
N LEU A 41 18.64 -26.62 1.15
CA LEU A 41 17.49 -25.77 1.52
C LEU A 41 17.08 -25.81 3.01
N PRO A 42 17.16 -26.95 3.74
CA PRO A 42 16.81 -26.97 5.17
C PRO A 42 17.65 -26.04 6.05
N CYS A 43 18.86 -25.69 5.61
CA CYS A 43 19.77 -24.77 6.31
C CYS A 43 20.01 -23.45 5.55
N HIS A 44 19.66 -23.40 4.26
CA HIS A 44 19.88 -22.26 3.37
C HIS A 44 18.55 -21.83 2.73
N ASP A 45 17.68 -21.23 3.55
CA ASP A 45 16.41 -20.66 3.12
C ASP A 45 16.47 -19.14 2.88
N GLY A 46 17.68 -18.55 2.96
CA GLY A 46 17.92 -17.11 2.91
C GLY A 46 17.75 -16.38 4.25
N SER A 47 17.19 -17.01 5.27
CA SER A 47 16.97 -16.41 6.60
C SER A 47 17.89 -17.00 7.69
N THR A 48 18.29 -18.25 7.53
CA THR A 48 19.05 -19.04 8.52
C THR A 48 20.47 -19.41 8.09
N GLY A 49 20.79 -19.28 6.80
CA GLY A 49 22.09 -19.65 6.23
C GLY A 49 23.18 -18.60 6.48
N GLU A 50 24.42 -19.05 6.67
CA GLU A 50 25.59 -18.16 6.58
C GLU A 50 25.55 -17.36 5.27
N ALA A 51 25.95 -16.09 5.31
CA ALA A 51 26.04 -15.20 4.16
C ALA A 51 24.71 -14.88 3.44
N GLY A 52 23.55 -15.23 4.00
CA GLY A 52 22.23 -14.88 3.44
C GLY A 52 21.86 -15.63 2.15
N TRP A 53 22.62 -16.66 1.78
CA TRP A 53 22.37 -17.45 0.57
C TRP A 53 21.16 -18.38 0.73
N SER A 54 20.44 -18.58 -0.37
CA SER A 54 19.22 -19.39 -0.43
C SER A 54 19.32 -20.46 -1.52
N ALA A 55 18.78 -21.64 -1.22
CA ALA A 55 18.64 -22.75 -2.14
C ALA A 55 17.18 -22.94 -2.60
N GLY A 56 16.33 -21.91 -2.47
CA GLY A 56 14.88 -22.00 -2.68
C GLY A 56 14.43 -22.00 -4.15
N SER A 57 15.27 -21.54 -5.07
CA SER A 57 15.00 -21.54 -6.51
C SER A 57 16.30 -21.49 -7.31
N TYR A 58 16.22 -21.71 -8.62
CA TYR A 58 17.38 -21.60 -9.52
C TYR A 58 18.13 -20.27 -9.35
N VAL A 59 17.40 -19.14 -9.37
CA VAL A 59 17.99 -17.79 -9.24
C VAL A 59 18.64 -17.59 -7.88
N ASP A 60 18.04 -18.13 -6.81
CA ASP A 60 18.62 -18.08 -5.47
C ASP A 60 19.95 -18.87 -5.42
N VAL A 61 19.97 -20.07 -6.01
CA VAL A 61 21.14 -20.95 -6.04
C VAL A 61 22.31 -20.33 -6.79
N ILE A 62 22.07 -19.69 -7.94
CA ILE A 62 23.12 -19.03 -8.71
C ILE A 62 23.49 -17.64 -8.18
N GLY A 63 22.75 -17.14 -7.17
CA GLY A 63 22.97 -15.86 -6.51
C GLY A 63 24.24 -15.82 -5.66
N CYS A 64 24.47 -14.71 -4.97
CA CYS A 64 25.74 -14.44 -4.29
C CYS A 64 25.62 -14.72 -2.78
N PRO A 65 26.42 -15.65 -2.22
CA PRO A 65 26.60 -15.75 -0.78
C PRO A 65 27.46 -14.57 -0.30
N ALA A 66 26.85 -13.60 0.37
CA ALA A 66 27.49 -12.35 0.80
C ALA A 66 28.32 -11.72 -0.34
N ASP A 67 29.50 -11.19 -0.02
CA ASP A 67 30.37 -10.48 -0.98
C ASP A 67 31.28 -11.42 -1.80
N SER A 68 31.02 -12.74 -1.81
CA SER A 68 31.90 -13.73 -2.46
C SER A 68 31.73 -13.84 -3.98
N GLY A 69 30.80 -13.08 -4.57
CA GLY A 69 30.38 -13.25 -5.97
C GLY A 69 29.37 -14.39 -6.14
N PRO A 70 28.93 -14.72 -7.37
CA PRO A 70 27.89 -15.73 -7.58
C PRO A 70 28.34 -17.13 -7.12
N ALA A 71 27.46 -17.90 -6.48
CA ALA A 71 27.80 -19.16 -5.83
C ALA A 71 28.38 -20.22 -6.79
N VAL A 72 27.99 -20.16 -8.06
CA VAL A 72 28.38 -21.13 -9.10
C VAL A 72 29.44 -20.56 -10.06
N GLU A 73 30.00 -19.38 -9.77
CA GLU A 73 31.05 -18.76 -10.59
C GLU A 73 32.36 -18.58 -9.79
N PRO A 74 33.54 -18.70 -10.42
CA PRO A 74 33.75 -19.10 -11.82
C PRO A 74 33.30 -20.55 -12.05
N GLY A 75 32.90 -20.91 -13.27
CA GLY A 75 32.54 -22.29 -13.68
C GLY A 75 33.69 -23.32 -13.62
N ASP A 76 34.39 -23.37 -12.49
CA ASP A 76 35.46 -24.29 -12.13
C ASP A 76 35.40 -24.65 -10.63
N GLU A 77 36.38 -25.42 -10.13
CA GLU A 77 36.44 -25.87 -8.73
C GLU A 77 36.47 -24.74 -7.68
N ARG A 78 36.75 -23.50 -8.12
CA ARG A 78 36.82 -22.34 -7.23
C ARG A 78 35.45 -21.71 -6.99
N ALA A 79 34.40 -22.15 -7.67
CA ALA A 79 33.03 -21.72 -7.40
C ALA A 79 32.73 -21.87 -5.89
N PRO A 80 32.19 -20.82 -5.22
CA PRO A 80 31.90 -20.88 -3.79
C PRO A 80 31.10 -22.12 -3.35
N LEU A 81 30.12 -22.54 -4.16
CA LEU A 81 29.29 -23.72 -3.91
C LEU A 81 30.11 -25.01 -3.89
N LEU A 82 31.11 -25.17 -4.76
CA LEU A 82 31.98 -26.34 -4.76
C LEU A 82 33.05 -26.25 -3.68
N ALA A 83 33.59 -25.04 -3.46
CA ALA A 83 34.62 -24.80 -2.46
C ALA A 83 34.14 -25.13 -1.04
N VAL A 84 32.89 -24.78 -0.69
CA VAL A 84 32.36 -24.99 0.67
C VAL A 84 32.15 -26.47 1.00
N LEU A 85 31.76 -27.29 0.02
CA LEU A 85 31.53 -28.73 0.20
C LEU A 85 32.80 -29.48 0.64
N GLY A 86 33.98 -29.01 0.22
CA GLY A 86 35.27 -29.59 0.57
C GLY A 86 36.01 -28.90 1.72
N ALA A 87 35.57 -27.71 2.15
CA ALA A 87 36.36 -26.84 3.03
C ALA A 87 35.93 -26.82 4.51
N ASN A 88 34.68 -27.19 4.83
CA ASN A 88 34.14 -27.08 6.18
C ASN A 88 33.65 -28.44 6.70
N GLU A 89 33.98 -28.78 7.95
CA GLU A 89 33.49 -29.99 8.64
C GLU A 89 31.96 -30.08 8.65
N ALA A 90 31.26 -28.93 8.64
CA ALA A 90 29.80 -28.87 8.58
C ALA A 90 29.20 -29.37 7.26
N HIS A 91 29.96 -29.28 6.15
CA HIS A 91 29.50 -29.69 4.82
C HIS A 91 30.14 -31.01 4.35
N ALA A 92 31.18 -31.47 5.05
CA ALA A 92 31.88 -32.70 4.75
C ALA A 92 30.94 -33.92 4.85
N GLY A 93 30.79 -34.65 3.73
CA GLY A 93 29.97 -35.87 3.68
C GLY A 93 28.46 -35.65 3.63
N LEU A 94 27.99 -34.40 3.38
CA LEU A 94 26.56 -34.13 3.17
C LEU A 94 26.01 -34.78 1.90
N LEU A 95 26.84 -34.90 0.87
CA LEU A 95 26.47 -35.47 -0.43
C LEU A 95 27.10 -36.83 -0.62
N ALA A 96 26.38 -37.75 -1.27
CA ALA A 96 27.00 -38.96 -1.80
C ALA A 96 27.96 -38.59 -2.94
N SER A 97 29.00 -39.41 -3.18
CA SER A 97 30.01 -39.12 -4.21
C SER A 97 29.42 -38.92 -5.62
N GLU A 98 28.32 -39.61 -5.94
CA GLU A 98 27.61 -39.44 -7.22
C GLU A 98 26.88 -38.09 -7.31
N GLU A 99 26.33 -37.60 -6.19
CA GLU A 99 25.62 -36.33 -6.11
C GLU A 99 26.60 -35.16 -6.14
N GLU A 100 27.75 -35.29 -5.47
CA GLU A 100 28.85 -34.33 -5.56
C GLU A 100 29.39 -34.27 -7.00
N ALA A 101 29.57 -35.42 -7.67
CA ALA A 101 29.99 -35.47 -9.07
C ALA A 101 28.96 -34.82 -10.01
N LEU A 102 27.67 -35.02 -9.76
CA LEU A 102 26.59 -34.40 -10.52
C LEU A 102 26.60 -32.87 -10.37
N LEU A 103 26.65 -32.38 -9.13
CA LEU A 103 26.68 -30.94 -8.84
C LEU A 103 27.93 -30.28 -9.43
N ARG A 104 29.10 -30.93 -9.29
CA ARG A 104 30.34 -30.50 -9.92
C ARG A 104 30.22 -30.41 -11.43
N ALA A 105 29.72 -31.46 -12.09
CA ALA A 105 29.54 -31.45 -13.54
C ALA A 105 28.60 -30.34 -14.03
N TRP A 106 27.56 -30.02 -13.25
CA TRP A 106 26.64 -28.91 -13.52
C TRP A 106 27.32 -27.54 -13.36
N VAL A 107 28.06 -27.29 -12.27
CA VAL A 107 28.79 -26.03 -12.06
C VAL A 107 29.85 -25.79 -13.15
N LEU A 108 30.63 -26.82 -13.49
CA LEU A 108 31.67 -26.74 -14.53
C LEU A 108 31.11 -26.41 -15.93
N ARG A 109 29.81 -26.63 -16.15
CA ARG A 109 29.09 -26.28 -17.39
C ARG A 109 28.61 -24.83 -17.39
N GLY A 110 28.78 -24.09 -16.29
CA GLY A 110 28.18 -22.77 -16.09
C GLY A 110 26.77 -22.83 -15.52
N ALA A 111 26.41 -23.93 -14.85
CA ALA A 111 25.19 -24.08 -14.07
C ALA A 111 23.88 -23.74 -14.83
N PRO A 112 23.61 -24.34 -16.00
CA PRO A 112 22.42 -24.01 -16.77
C PRO A 112 21.13 -24.52 -16.12
N ASP A 113 20.06 -23.75 -16.24
CA ASP A 113 18.70 -24.14 -15.82
C ASP A 113 18.12 -25.26 -16.69
N ASP A 114 18.35 -25.19 -18.01
CA ASP A 114 17.86 -26.15 -19.00
C ASP A 114 18.91 -26.52 -20.06
N THR A 115 18.65 -27.58 -20.84
CA THR A 115 19.52 -28.04 -21.93
C THR A 115 19.28 -27.34 -23.28
N GLY A 116 18.47 -26.28 -23.33
CA GLY A 116 18.27 -25.47 -24.53
C GLY A 116 17.34 -26.04 -25.61
N ALA A 117 16.29 -26.79 -25.22
CA ALA A 117 15.42 -27.49 -26.18
C ALA A 117 14.40 -26.58 -26.89
N VAL A 118 13.86 -25.57 -26.18
CA VAL A 118 12.86 -24.62 -26.69
C VAL A 118 13.45 -23.22 -26.75
N HIS A 119 14.11 -22.81 -25.67
CA HIS A 119 14.87 -21.57 -25.57
C HIS A 119 16.37 -21.88 -25.63
N PRO A 120 17.25 -20.92 -25.94
CA PRO A 120 18.69 -21.10 -25.81
C PRO A 120 19.12 -21.36 -24.36
N VAL A 121 20.22 -22.10 -24.16
CA VAL A 121 20.81 -22.27 -22.82
C VAL A 121 21.15 -20.90 -22.21
N GLY A 122 20.74 -20.69 -20.96
CA GLY A 122 20.91 -19.42 -20.24
C GLY A 122 19.77 -18.42 -20.42
N TRP A 123 18.63 -18.83 -21.00
CA TRP A 123 17.44 -17.99 -21.16
C TRP A 123 16.88 -17.44 -19.83
N THR A 124 16.98 -18.21 -18.75
CA THR A 124 16.49 -17.86 -17.41
C THR A 124 17.58 -17.29 -16.49
N ASP A 125 18.84 -17.27 -16.91
CA ASP A 125 19.97 -16.76 -16.12
C ASP A 125 20.17 -15.25 -16.34
N PRO A 126 19.96 -14.38 -15.32
CA PRO A 126 20.13 -12.93 -15.46
C PRO A 126 21.55 -12.51 -15.86
N ARG A 127 22.56 -13.36 -15.64
CA ARG A 127 23.97 -13.12 -15.99
C ARG A 127 24.25 -13.41 -17.47
N SER A 128 23.35 -14.13 -18.14
CA SER A 128 23.52 -14.56 -19.52
C SER A 128 23.24 -13.45 -20.53
N ALA A 129 24.03 -13.40 -21.60
CA ALA A 129 23.79 -12.49 -22.72
C ALA A 129 22.49 -12.80 -23.50
N VAL A 130 21.94 -14.00 -23.35
CA VAL A 130 20.67 -14.44 -23.95
C VAL A 130 19.53 -14.52 -22.92
N PHE A 131 19.69 -13.86 -21.77
CA PHE A 131 18.63 -13.73 -20.78
C PHE A 131 17.35 -13.17 -21.41
N HIS A 132 16.20 -13.77 -21.10
CA HIS A 132 14.92 -13.39 -21.70
C HIS A 132 14.59 -11.91 -21.50
N GLY A 133 14.91 -11.31 -20.34
CA GLY A 133 14.71 -9.88 -20.11
C GLY A 133 15.60 -8.99 -20.99
N ALA A 134 16.82 -9.43 -21.29
CA ALA A 134 17.71 -8.73 -22.22
C ALA A 134 17.18 -8.82 -23.65
N GLU A 135 16.69 -9.98 -24.08
CA GLU A 135 16.10 -10.17 -25.40
C GLU A 135 14.79 -9.37 -25.56
N LEU A 136 13.89 -9.43 -24.57
CA LEU A 136 12.66 -8.65 -24.56
C LEU A 136 12.95 -7.15 -24.71
N ARG A 137 13.97 -6.62 -24.03
CA ARG A 137 14.39 -5.23 -24.18
C ARG A 137 14.84 -4.90 -25.61
N ARG A 138 15.60 -5.79 -26.26
CA ARG A 138 16.08 -5.59 -27.66
C ARG A 138 14.93 -5.50 -28.66
N GLU A 139 13.81 -6.14 -28.36
CA GLU A 139 12.61 -6.14 -29.19
C GLU A 139 11.57 -5.08 -28.78
N GLY A 140 11.93 -4.16 -27.90
CA GLY A 140 11.02 -3.13 -27.39
C GLY A 140 9.83 -3.71 -26.63
N TRP A 141 10.03 -4.85 -25.94
CA TRP A 141 9.06 -5.52 -25.07
C TRP A 141 7.80 -6.02 -25.79
N THR A 142 7.80 -6.02 -27.12
CA THR A 142 6.62 -6.32 -27.96
C THR A 142 5.97 -7.66 -27.61
N ARG A 143 6.78 -8.73 -27.46
CA ARG A 143 6.28 -10.08 -27.13
C ARG A 143 5.69 -10.22 -25.72
N MET A 144 6.02 -9.30 -24.82
CA MET A 144 5.47 -9.24 -23.46
C MET A 144 4.18 -8.41 -23.42
N LEU A 145 4.12 -7.32 -24.21
CA LEU A 145 3.01 -6.37 -24.20
C LEU A 145 1.85 -6.77 -25.13
N ASP A 146 2.15 -7.36 -26.28
CA ASP A 146 1.15 -7.76 -27.30
C ASP A 146 1.13 -9.28 -27.50
N ASP A 147 0.05 -9.89 -27.01
CA ASP A 147 -0.21 -11.33 -27.08
C ASP A 147 -0.58 -11.85 -28.48
N ARG A 148 -0.71 -10.96 -29.46
CA ARG A 148 -0.97 -11.29 -30.87
C ARG A 148 0.31 -11.42 -31.69
N THR A 149 1.44 -11.01 -31.12
CA THR A 149 2.74 -11.09 -31.78
C THR A 149 3.12 -12.54 -32.02
N ILE A 150 3.66 -12.84 -33.20
CA ILE A 150 4.21 -14.17 -33.49
C ILE A 150 5.36 -14.43 -32.51
N GLY A 151 5.25 -15.50 -31.73
CA GLY A 151 6.22 -15.83 -30.69
C GLY A 151 5.98 -15.12 -29.35
N ALA A 152 4.80 -14.52 -29.14
CA ALA A 152 4.40 -14.06 -27.81
C ALA A 152 4.44 -15.22 -26.81
N CYS A 153 4.98 -14.96 -25.61
CA CYS A 153 5.21 -15.98 -24.58
C CYS A 153 3.91 -16.71 -24.22
N SER A 154 2.80 -15.97 -24.18
CA SER A 154 1.43 -16.45 -23.95
C SER A 154 0.91 -17.47 -24.98
N SER A 155 1.61 -17.65 -26.10
CA SER A 155 1.27 -18.68 -27.09
C SER A 155 1.67 -20.09 -26.63
N CYS A 156 2.59 -20.19 -25.67
CA CYS A 156 3.08 -21.47 -25.15
C CYS A 156 3.07 -21.54 -23.62
N HIS A 157 3.28 -20.43 -22.92
CA HIS A 157 3.25 -20.35 -21.46
C HIS A 157 1.86 -19.96 -20.96
N GLU A 158 1.55 -20.33 -19.72
CA GLU A 158 0.33 -19.90 -19.05
C GLU A 158 0.33 -18.37 -18.93
N ALA A 159 -0.58 -17.70 -19.63
CA ALA A 159 -0.73 -16.26 -19.58
C ALA A 159 -2.20 -15.93 -19.36
N ARG A 160 -2.50 -15.43 -18.16
CA ARG A 160 -3.83 -15.02 -17.69
C ARG A 160 -4.95 -16.08 -17.85
N PRO A 161 -6.07 -15.97 -17.12
CA PRO A 161 -7.13 -16.98 -17.15
C PRO A 161 -7.88 -17.09 -18.50
N ASP A 162 -7.68 -16.14 -19.41
CA ASP A 162 -8.45 -15.94 -20.64
C ASP A 162 -7.81 -16.55 -21.90
N ARG A 163 -6.59 -17.09 -21.82
CA ARG A 163 -5.95 -17.86 -22.90
C ARG A 163 -6.05 -19.37 -22.62
N GLY A 164 -5.99 -20.17 -23.70
CA GLY A 164 -6.07 -21.63 -23.61
C GLY A 164 -4.97 -22.24 -22.74
N PRO A 165 -5.02 -23.56 -22.46
CA PRO A 165 -4.07 -24.20 -21.56
C PRO A 165 -2.63 -24.05 -22.07
N ALA A 166 -1.69 -23.87 -21.14
CA ALA A 166 -0.27 -23.82 -21.43
C ALA A 166 0.22 -25.09 -22.15
N ALA A 167 1.31 -24.97 -22.89
CA ALA A 167 1.99 -26.11 -23.47
C ALA A 167 2.46 -27.06 -22.35
N PRO A 168 2.40 -28.39 -22.55
CA PRO A 168 2.85 -29.34 -21.55
C PRO A 168 4.30 -29.06 -21.13
N GLY A 169 4.53 -28.88 -19.83
CA GLY A 169 5.85 -28.60 -19.26
C GLY A 169 6.31 -27.13 -19.38
N ALA A 170 5.44 -26.21 -19.81
CA ALA A 170 5.77 -24.79 -19.79
C ALA A 170 5.81 -24.24 -18.35
N THR A 171 6.95 -23.66 -17.96
CA THR A 171 7.13 -23.03 -16.67
C THR A 171 6.22 -21.78 -16.53
N PRO A 172 5.42 -21.66 -15.46
CA PRO A 172 4.65 -20.45 -15.19
C PRO A 172 5.57 -19.28 -14.85
N CYS A 173 5.26 -18.08 -15.33
CA CYS A 173 6.03 -16.86 -15.02
C CYS A 173 6.13 -16.63 -13.50
N ALA A 174 5.04 -16.95 -12.78
CA ALA A 174 4.93 -16.79 -11.34
C ALA A 174 5.91 -17.64 -10.51
N SER A 175 6.54 -18.66 -11.12
CA SER A 175 7.56 -19.46 -10.44
C SER A 175 8.82 -18.64 -10.09
N CYS A 176 9.14 -17.63 -10.91
CA CYS A 176 10.27 -16.72 -10.71
C CYS A 176 9.82 -15.28 -10.37
N HIS A 177 8.71 -14.81 -10.95
CA HIS A 177 8.16 -13.49 -10.68
C HIS A 177 7.01 -13.59 -9.67
N ARG A 178 7.28 -13.29 -8.39
CA ARG A 178 6.38 -13.68 -7.27
C ARG A 178 5.37 -12.61 -6.83
N ASP A 179 5.45 -11.40 -7.36
CA ASP A 179 4.52 -10.31 -7.01
C ASP A 179 3.13 -10.46 -7.65
N GLU A 180 2.10 -9.79 -7.14
CA GLU A 180 0.80 -9.79 -7.81
C GLU A 180 0.90 -9.01 -9.15
N GLY A 181 0.60 -9.67 -10.28
CA GLY A 181 0.86 -9.09 -11.61
C GLY A 181 2.34 -9.06 -11.99
N ALA A 182 3.15 -9.93 -11.36
CA ALA A 182 4.60 -9.88 -11.27
C ALA A 182 5.35 -9.58 -12.57
N GLU A 183 5.00 -10.19 -13.69
CA GLU A 183 5.73 -9.99 -14.95
C GLU A 183 5.69 -8.54 -15.45
N ARG A 184 4.77 -7.73 -14.87
CA ARG A 184 4.59 -6.31 -15.13
C ARG A 184 4.72 -5.45 -13.88
N ALA A 185 5.05 -6.02 -12.72
CA ALA A 185 5.26 -5.26 -11.50
C ALA A 185 6.52 -4.38 -11.63
N CYS A 186 6.51 -3.18 -11.04
CA CYS A 186 7.66 -2.27 -11.10
C CYS A 186 8.91 -2.92 -10.48
N SER A 187 8.72 -3.71 -9.41
CA SER A 187 9.75 -4.49 -8.70
C SER A 187 10.46 -5.53 -9.57
N THR A 188 9.86 -5.95 -10.67
CA THR A 188 10.48 -6.91 -11.62
C THR A 188 11.63 -6.29 -12.39
N CYS A 189 11.53 -5.00 -12.71
CA CYS A 189 12.56 -4.26 -13.45
C CYS A 189 13.39 -3.32 -12.55
N HIS A 190 12.83 -2.88 -11.43
CA HIS A 190 13.43 -1.91 -10.52
C HIS A 190 13.47 -2.45 -9.10
N GLY A 191 14.66 -2.50 -8.49
CA GLY A 191 14.78 -2.93 -7.11
C GLY A 191 14.44 -4.40 -6.89
N GLN A 192 13.50 -4.65 -6.00
CA GLN A 192 13.09 -5.98 -5.55
C GLN A 192 11.62 -5.98 -5.10
N PRO A 193 10.98 -7.15 -4.92
CA PRO A 193 9.62 -7.25 -4.36
C PRO A 193 9.41 -6.36 -3.13
N GLY A 194 8.33 -5.56 -3.14
CA GLY A 194 8.01 -4.59 -2.09
C GLY A 194 8.87 -3.31 -2.07
N ARG A 195 9.92 -3.22 -2.90
CA ARG A 195 10.84 -2.08 -2.98
C ARG A 195 11.16 -1.76 -4.46
N PRO A 196 10.22 -1.16 -5.20
CA PRO A 196 10.29 -1.01 -6.66
C PRO A 196 11.19 0.15 -7.11
N PHE A 197 12.40 0.26 -6.56
CA PHE A 197 13.36 1.31 -6.87
C PHE A 197 14.81 0.80 -6.81
N PRO A 198 15.76 1.39 -7.56
CA PRO A 198 17.16 0.99 -7.55
C PRO A 198 17.82 0.99 -6.16
N PRO A 199 18.88 0.20 -5.93
CA PRO A 199 19.48 -0.72 -6.89
C PRO A 199 18.68 -2.03 -6.93
N ARG A 200 18.76 -2.77 -8.04
CA ARG A 200 18.40 -4.19 -8.04
C ARG A 200 19.41 -5.01 -7.23
N ASP A 201 19.17 -6.31 -7.12
CA ASP A 201 20.11 -7.25 -6.50
C ASP A 201 21.54 -7.02 -7.05
N PRO A 202 22.47 -6.54 -6.21
CA PRO A 202 23.84 -6.25 -6.62
C PRO A 202 24.59 -7.47 -7.16
N CYS A 203 24.15 -8.69 -6.83
CA CYS A 203 24.74 -9.91 -7.37
C CYS A 203 24.63 -9.97 -8.90
N PHE A 204 23.45 -9.64 -9.41
CA PHE A 204 23.17 -9.66 -10.85
C PHE A 204 23.35 -8.29 -11.50
N HIS A 205 23.31 -7.22 -10.70
CA HIS A 205 23.39 -5.84 -11.17
C HIS A 205 24.42 -4.99 -10.39
N PRO A 206 25.71 -5.40 -10.34
CA PRO A 206 26.72 -4.76 -9.48
C PRO A 206 27.07 -3.32 -9.87
N ALA A 207 26.72 -2.89 -11.08
CA ALA A 207 26.92 -1.52 -11.55
C ALA A 207 25.80 -0.57 -11.13
N GLU A 208 24.65 -1.09 -10.68
CA GLU A 208 23.54 -0.26 -10.23
C GLU A 208 23.78 0.25 -8.82
N THR A 209 23.43 1.51 -8.58
CA THR A 209 23.51 2.15 -7.28
C THR A 209 22.13 2.65 -6.87
N GLY A 210 21.88 2.71 -5.57
CA GLY A 210 20.62 3.23 -5.04
C GLY A 210 20.56 4.74 -5.00
N GLY A 211 21.69 5.40 -4.68
CA GLY A 211 21.70 6.80 -4.27
C GLY A 211 20.58 7.10 -3.27
N ALA A 212 19.96 8.27 -3.42
CA ALA A 212 18.90 8.73 -2.53
C ALA A 212 17.51 8.09 -2.73
N HIS A 213 17.35 7.04 -3.56
CA HIS A 213 16.02 6.46 -3.82
C HIS A 213 15.35 5.94 -2.54
N SER A 214 16.10 5.28 -1.64
CA SER A 214 15.56 4.76 -0.38
C SER A 214 15.00 5.88 0.48
N SER A 215 15.75 6.96 0.67
CA SER A 215 15.32 8.11 1.47
C SER A 215 14.04 8.74 0.94
N HIS A 216 13.88 8.84 -0.38
CA HIS A 216 12.67 9.41 -0.99
C HIS A 216 11.48 8.46 -0.92
N PHE A 217 11.68 7.17 -1.18
CA PHE A 217 10.61 6.18 -1.07
C PHE A 217 10.14 6.04 0.38
N GLU A 218 11.08 5.97 1.32
CA GLU A 218 10.80 5.92 2.74
C GLU A 218 10.09 7.18 3.23
N ALA A 219 10.29 8.33 2.59
CA ALA A 219 9.55 9.57 2.85
C ALA A 219 8.18 9.64 2.14
N GLY A 220 7.79 8.63 1.35
CA GLY A 220 6.52 8.60 0.62
C GLY A 220 6.51 9.43 -0.68
N VAL A 221 7.67 9.82 -1.19
CA VAL A 221 7.79 10.58 -2.45
C VAL A 221 7.49 9.65 -3.63
N SER A 222 6.51 10.01 -4.46
CA SER A 222 6.21 9.28 -5.70
C SER A 222 7.35 9.40 -6.71
N CYS A 223 7.65 8.30 -7.41
CA CYS A 223 8.61 8.28 -8.53
C CYS A 223 8.29 9.33 -9.59
N ALA A 224 7.00 9.66 -9.78
CA ALA A 224 6.53 10.62 -10.76
C ALA A 224 7.05 12.05 -10.51
N VAL A 225 7.44 12.38 -9.27
CA VAL A 225 8.05 13.68 -8.97
C VAL A 225 9.35 13.88 -9.75
N CYS A 226 10.14 12.82 -9.94
CA CYS A 226 11.44 12.89 -10.60
C CYS A 226 11.43 12.35 -12.02
N HIS A 227 10.67 11.30 -12.28
CA HIS A 227 10.63 10.65 -13.59
C HIS A 227 9.41 11.09 -14.41
N GLY A 228 8.41 11.74 -13.82
CA GLY A 228 7.07 11.87 -14.42
C GLY A 228 6.30 10.56 -14.34
N GLU A 229 5.01 10.59 -14.68
CA GLU A 229 4.17 9.38 -14.72
C GLU A 229 4.79 8.33 -15.64
N ARG A 230 4.91 7.09 -15.15
CA ARG A 230 5.42 5.94 -15.90
C ARG A 230 4.49 4.76 -15.73
N ARG A 231 4.18 4.11 -16.86
CA ARG A 231 3.26 2.97 -16.91
C ARG A 231 3.87 1.84 -17.72
N VAL A 232 3.52 0.62 -17.38
CA VAL A 232 4.01 -0.60 -18.04
C VAL A 232 3.67 -0.59 -19.53
N GLU A 233 2.52 -0.02 -19.89
CA GLU A 233 2.07 0.11 -21.28
C GLU A 233 3.02 0.97 -22.13
N GLU A 234 3.86 1.79 -21.51
CA GLU A 234 4.83 2.65 -22.17
C GLU A 234 6.20 1.98 -22.38
N LEU A 235 6.42 0.74 -21.92
CA LEU A 235 7.72 0.06 -22.00
C LEU A 235 8.28 -0.06 -23.43
N GLY A 236 7.43 -0.06 -24.46
CA GLY A 236 7.84 -0.07 -25.87
C GLY A 236 8.05 1.32 -26.50
N SER A 237 7.95 2.39 -25.72
CA SER A 237 8.07 3.77 -26.18
C SER A 237 9.41 4.40 -25.79
N SER A 238 9.70 5.61 -26.26
CA SER A 238 10.90 6.36 -25.85
C SER A 238 10.81 7.00 -24.47
N SER A 239 9.72 6.82 -23.71
CA SER A 239 9.58 7.37 -22.36
C SER A 239 9.88 6.36 -21.25
N HIS A 240 9.89 5.06 -21.54
CA HIS A 240 10.14 4.01 -20.56
C HIS A 240 10.58 2.72 -21.25
N GLY A 241 11.55 1.99 -20.67
CA GLY A 241 11.96 0.67 -21.18
C GLY A 241 13.03 0.68 -22.28
N ASP A 242 13.53 1.85 -22.69
CA ASP A 242 14.65 2.00 -23.64
C ASP A 242 16.03 1.75 -23.03
N GLY A 243 16.11 1.71 -21.69
CA GLY A 243 17.34 1.52 -20.92
C GLY A 243 18.04 2.82 -20.54
N GLU A 244 17.45 3.96 -20.85
CA GLU A 244 17.89 5.26 -20.35
C GLU A 244 16.94 5.70 -19.22
N VAL A 245 17.49 6.31 -18.17
CA VAL A 245 16.68 6.84 -17.06
C VAL A 245 16.39 8.30 -17.33
N GLN A 246 15.15 8.62 -17.70
CA GLN A 246 14.75 10.01 -17.92
C GLN A 246 14.36 10.65 -16.59
N VAL A 247 15.06 11.71 -16.21
CA VAL A 247 14.65 12.62 -15.13
C VAL A 247 13.83 13.76 -15.76
N ALA A 248 12.53 13.73 -15.51
CA ALA A 248 11.56 14.72 -15.96
C ALA A 248 10.80 15.22 -14.73
N LEU A 249 11.36 16.23 -14.07
CA LEU A 249 10.84 16.76 -12.81
C LEU A 249 9.43 17.32 -13.02
N ASP A 250 8.47 16.87 -12.21
CA ASP A 250 7.13 17.44 -12.21
C ASP A 250 7.15 18.80 -11.51
N ALA A 251 7.13 19.88 -12.31
CA ALA A 251 7.17 21.24 -11.81
C ALA A 251 6.00 21.62 -10.88
N SER A 252 4.88 20.87 -10.90
CA SER A 252 3.75 21.11 -10.00
C SER A 252 4.06 20.70 -8.55
N VAL A 253 5.00 19.79 -8.35
CA VAL A 253 5.45 19.30 -7.03
C VAL A 253 6.87 19.78 -6.73
N ALA A 254 7.80 19.58 -7.68
CA ALA A 254 9.20 19.98 -7.54
C ALA A 254 9.41 21.50 -7.64
N GLY A 255 8.43 22.25 -8.16
CA GLY A 255 8.46 23.71 -8.29
C GLY A 255 8.95 24.23 -9.65
N PRO A 256 8.63 25.49 -9.99
CA PRO A 256 8.87 26.05 -11.32
C PRO A 256 10.35 26.25 -11.69
N GLY A 257 11.27 26.12 -10.73
CA GLY A 257 12.73 26.21 -10.94
C GLY A 257 13.47 24.87 -10.77
N ALA A 258 12.73 23.76 -10.70
CA ALA A 258 13.29 22.45 -10.46
C ALA A 258 14.28 22.04 -11.56
N ARG A 259 15.49 21.63 -11.17
CA ARG A 259 16.58 21.25 -12.07
C ARG A 259 17.34 20.05 -11.52
N TRP A 260 17.71 19.15 -12.42
CA TRP A 260 18.63 18.04 -12.20
C TRP A 260 19.83 18.22 -13.11
N ASP A 261 21.03 18.19 -12.54
CA ASP A 261 22.27 18.15 -13.30
C ASP A 261 22.86 16.73 -13.25
N PRO A 262 22.82 15.95 -14.34
CA PRO A 262 23.35 14.59 -14.35
C PRO A 262 24.88 14.53 -14.27
N GLY A 263 25.58 15.60 -14.64
CA GLY A 263 27.05 15.65 -14.62
C GLY A 263 27.62 15.81 -13.22
N THR A 264 26.98 16.66 -12.42
CA THR A 264 27.34 16.88 -11.00
C THR A 264 26.50 16.04 -10.04
N ARG A 265 25.45 15.39 -10.55
CA ARG A 265 24.43 14.65 -9.77
C ARG A 265 23.80 15.51 -8.69
N THR A 266 23.54 16.78 -8.97
CA THR A 266 22.91 17.70 -8.00
C THR A 266 21.47 18.00 -8.38
N CYS A 267 20.62 18.08 -7.36
CA CYS A 267 19.24 18.53 -7.49
C CYS A 267 19.09 19.95 -6.96
N ALA A 268 18.25 20.74 -7.59
CA ALA A 268 17.68 21.92 -6.95
C ALA A 268 16.20 21.99 -7.29
N LEU A 269 15.39 21.79 -6.28
CA LEU A 269 13.93 21.67 -6.33
C LEU A 269 13.38 22.28 -5.04
N THR A 270 12.07 22.47 -4.97
CA THR A 270 11.41 23.17 -3.86
C THR A 270 11.88 22.69 -2.49
N CYS A 271 11.98 21.38 -2.25
CA CYS A 271 12.46 20.84 -0.97
C CYS A 271 13.98 20.95 -0.74
N HIS A 272 14.77 21.15 -1.79
CA HIS A 272 16.25 21.25 -1.78
C HIS A 272 16.75 22.66 -2.16
N ASP A 273 15.85 23.65 -2.16
CA ASP A 273 16.17 25.06 -2.47
C ASP A 273 15.30 26.00 -1.63
N ARG A 274 14.42 25.46 -0.77
CA ARG A 274 13.74 26.22 0.25
C ARG A 274 14.75 26.54 1.33
N GLY A 275 15.23 27.78 1.29
CA GLY A 275 16.17 28.36 2.25
C GLY A 275 15.59 28.45 3.67
N GLY A 276 15.51 27.31 4.34
CA GLY A 276 15.54 27.24 5.80
C GLY A 276 16.86 27.78 6.35
N ALA A 277 17.24 27.41 7.57
CA ALA A 277 18.49 27.91 8.16
C ALA A 277 19.76 27.41 7.42
N GLY A 278 19.64 26.47 6.48
CA GLY A 278 20.73 25.93 5.66
C GLY A 278 20.42 25.96 4.16
N GLU A 279 21.48 26.05 3.34
CA GLU A 279 21.42 25.78 1.90
C GLU A 279 21.45 24.27 1.70
N VAL A 280 20.33 23.70 1.25
CA VAL A 280 20.14 22.24 1.12
C VAL A 280 20.20 21.85 -0.35
N ALA A 281 21.33 22.05 -1.03
CA ALA A 281 21.54 21.57 -2.40
C ALA A 281 22.35 20.25 -2.40
N PRO A 282 21.75 19.08 -2.07
CA PRO A 282 22.48 17.83 -1.97
C PRO A 282 22.89 17.32 -3.34
N SER A 283 23.98 16.53 -3.35
CA SER A 283 24.21 15.58 -4.43
C SER A 283 23.39 14.31 -4.21
N TRP A 284 23.04 13.60 -5.28
CA TRP A 284 22.20 12.39 -5.27
C TRP A 284 22.75 11.24 -4.42
N GLU A 285 24.06 11.21 -4.23
CA GLU A 285 24.76 10.19 -3.43
C GLU A 285 25.10 10.69 -2.02
N GLN A 286 24.70 11.92 -1.68
CA GLN A 286 25.00 12.50 -0.38
C GLN A 286 23.96 12.07 0.65
N ASP A 287 24.44 11.46 1.74
CA ASP A 287 23.65 11.37 2.96
C ASP A 287 23.55 12.75 3.59
N LEU A 288 22.32 13.21 3.79
CA LEU A 288 22.03 14.50 4.41
C LEU A 288 21.02 14.31 5.53
N GLU A 289 21.44 14.65 6.74
CA GLU A 289 20.52 14.73 7.89
C GLU A 289 19.74 16.04 7.80
N LEU A 290 18.42 15.93 7.75
CA LEU A 290 17.50 17.06 7.68
C LEU A 290 16.61 17.07 8.93
N ASP A 291 16.46 18.24 9.53
CA ASP A 291 15.39 18.54 10.47
C ASP A 291 14.34 19.44 9.82
N CYS A 292 13.28 19.76 10.55
CA CYS A 292 12.21 20.63 10.04
C CYS A 292 12.77 22.00 9.60
N ALA A 293 13.66 22.58 10.41
CA ALA A 293 14.30 23.88 10.20
C ALA A 293 15.20 23.93 8.95
N SER A 294 15.65 22.78 8.48
CA SER A 294 16.51 22.64 7.30
C SER A 294 15.80 23.06 6.03
N CYS A 295 14.50 22.76 5.91
CA CYS A 295 13.70 23.13 4.74
C CYS A 295 12.86 24.39 5.01
N HIS A 296 12.31 24.51 6.23
CA HIS A 296 11.40 25.58 6.59
C HIS A 296 11.51 25.94 8.06
N LEU A 297 11.36 27.22 8.40
CA LEU A 297 11.26 27.66 9.81
C LEU A 297 9.89 27.26 10.40
N SER A 298 9.71 25.97 10.70
CA SER A 298 8.50 25.38 11.24
C SER A 298 8.71 24.94 12.70
N PRO A 299 7.74 25.18 13.61
CA PRO A 299 6.48 25.89 13.37
C PRO A 299 6.66 27.42 13.26
N PRO A 300 5.79 28.14 12.51
CA PRO A 300 5.81 29.61 12.42
C PRO A 300 5.63 30.31 13.79
N GLU A 301 6.03 31.59 13.88
CA GLU A 301 6.10 32.39 15.13
C GLU A 301 4.77 32.56 15.89
N LEU A 302 3.63 32.10 15.36
CA LEU A 302 2.31 32.18 16.00
C LEU A 302 1.52 30.86 15.91
N HIS A 303 2.21 29.75 15.66
CA HIS A 303 1.56 28.44 15.60
C HIS A 303 1.14 27.94 16.99
N TYR A 304 0.11 27.10 17.03
CA TYR A 304 -0.30 26.39 18.24
C TYR A 304 0.86 25.57 18.83
N ALA A 305 1.05 25.67 20.14
CA ALA A 305 2.21 25.09 20.84
C ALA A 305 2.00 23.64 21.33
N GLY A 306 0.92 22.97 20.92
CA GLY A 306 0.64 21.57 21.27
C GLY A 306 1.15 20.56 20.26
N GLY A 307 0.67 19.32 20.36
CA GLY A 307 1.09 18.22 19.48
C GLY A 307 0.61 18.40 18.04
N CYS A 308 1.43 18.00 17.07
CA CYS A 308 1.11 18.07 15.65
C CYS A 308 -0.13 17.25 15.27
N ASP A 309 -0.41 16.17 16.01
CA ASP A 309 -1.54 15.25 15.80
C ASP A 309 -2.90 15.88 16.04
N ASP A 310 -2.93 17.04 16.70
CA ASP A 310 -4.15 17.83 16.84
C ASP A 310 -4.65 18.38 15.49
N CYS A 311 -3.75 18.58 14.50
CA CYS A 311 -4.09 19.22 13.23
C CYS A 311 -3.53 18.53 11.98
N HIS A 312 -2.50 17.69 12.08
CA HIS A 312 -1.86 17.03 10.95
C HIS A 312 -2.01 15.51 11.07
N ALA A 313 -2.67 14.86 10.09
CA ALA A 313 -2.88 13.40 10.17
C ALA A 313 -1.58 12.60 9.99
N GLU A 314 -0.55 13.20 9.39
CA GLU A 314 0.76 12.58 9.20
C GLU A 314 1.73 12.88 10.34
N SER A 315 1.25 13.23 11.53
CA SER A 315 2.10 13.20 12.71
C SER A 315 2.20 11.80 13.32
N ASN A 316 3.25 11.54 14.07
CA ASN A 316 3.31 10.40 14.96
C ASN A 316 2.26 10.52 16.08
N ALA A 317 1.99 9.41 16.78
CA ALA A 317 0.94 9.34 17.80
C ALA A 317 1.14 10.29 18.99
N ASP A 318 2.38 10.73 19.23
CA ASP A 318 2.72 11.65 20.31
C ASP A 318 2.74 13.13 19.83
N GLY A 319 2.47 13.39 18.55
CA GLY A 319 2.43 14.73 17.98
C GLY A 319 3.77 15.47 17.96
N THR A 320 4.89 14.75 17.95
CA THR A 320 6.25 15.32 18.07
C THR A 320 7.04 15.30 16.77
N ALA A 321 6.62 14.51 15.79
CA ALA A 321 7.27 14.41 14.49
C ALA A 321 6.26 14.05 13.40
N LEU A 322 6.59 14.31 12.14
CA LEU A 322 5.84 13.79 11.00
C LEU A 322 6.29 12.34 10.71
N VAL A 323 5.34 11.46 10.43
CA VAL A 323 5.59 10.14 9.87
C VAL A 323 5.68 10.24 8.35
N PRO A 324 6.36 9.30 7.68
CA PRO A 324 6.38 9.29 6.23
C PRO A 324 4.98 9.22 5.61
N GLY A 325 4.76 10.04 4.59
CA GLY A 325 3.48 10.08 3.91
C GLY A 325 3.40 11.11 2.79
N PRO A 326 2.39 10.97 1.92
CA PRO A 326 2.22 11.83 0.76
C PRO A 326 1.88 13.29 1.08
N LEU A 327 1.32 13.61 2.26
CA LEU A 327 0.90 14.98 2.58
C LEU A 327 2.10 15.87 2.90
N HIS A 328 3.08 15.39 3.66
CA HIS A 328 4.29 16.19 3.91
C HIS A 328 5.13 16.37 2.64
N ALA A 329 5.29 15.29 1.86
CA ALA A 329 6.15 15.27 0.69
C ALA A 329 5.57 16.00 -0.55
N ASN A 330 4.29 16.37 -0.54
CA ASN A 330 3.66 17.06 -1.68
C ASN A 330 3.98 18.56 -1.76
N GLY A 331 4.75 19.09 -0.80
CA GLY A 331 5.19 20.49 -0.77
C GLY A 331 4.15 21.51 -0.29
N ARG A 332 2.99 21.04 0.22
CA ARG A 332 1.92 21.83 0.84
C ARG A 332 1.90 21.62 2.36
N VAL A 333 1.26 22.54 3.09
CA VAL A 333 0.93 22.35 4.50
C VAL A 333 -0.51 21.88 4.55
N ASP A 334 -0.71 20.57 4.63
CA ASP A 334 -2.04 19.97 4.69
C ASP A 334 -2.53 19.87 6.14
N LEU A 335 -3.79 20.23 6.35
CA LEU A 335 -4.50 20.02 7.61
C LEU A 335 -5.33 18.74 7.52
N GLY A 336 -5.38 17.99 8.62
CA GLY A 336 -6.05 16.71 8.71
C GLY A 336 -5.51 15.73 7.67
N ASP A 337 -6.42 15.10 6.93
CA ASP A 337 -6.11 14.19 5.83
C ASP A 337 -5.83 14.89 4.47
N GLY A 338 -5.76 16.23 4.45
CA GLY A 338 -5.50 17.01 3.24
C GLY A 338 -6.68 17.15 2.28
N SER A 339 -7.87 16.64 2.62
CA SER A 339 -9.08 16.79 1.77
C SER A 339 -9.59 18.23 1.69
N GLY A 340 -9.18 19.11 2.61
CA GLY A 340 -9.65 20.50 2.70
C GLY A 340 -11.08 20.66 3.21
N GLY A 341 -11.78 19.55 3.50
CA GLY A 341 -13.10 19.56 4.11
C GLY A 341 -13.03 19.54 5.64
N CYS A 342 -14.14 19.88 6.32
CA CYS A 342 -14.19 19.82 7.79
C CYS A 342 -13.94 18.38 8.30
N GLY A 343 -14.29 17.39 7.49
CA GLY A 343 -14.08 15.97 7.75
C GLY A 343 -12.61 15.52 7.75
N ALA A 344 -11.69 16.38 7.30
CA ALA A 344 -10.25 16.16 7.37
C ALA A 344 -9.76 16.11 8.82
N CYS A 345 -10.33 16.96 9.67
CA CYS A 345 -9.96 17.10 11.09
C CYS A 345 -11.05 16.57 12.03
N HIS A 346 -12.33 16.72 11.64
CA HIS A 346 -13.47 16.26 12.43
C HIS A 346 -14.10 15.01 11.82
N GLY A 347 -14.69 14.13 12.62
CA GLY A 347 -15.42 12.97 12.08
C GLY A 347 -14.55 12.02 11.26
N ARG A 348 -14.87 11.82 9.96
CA ARG A 348 -14.08 11.05 8.98
C ARG A 348 -14.54 11.30 7.53
N GLY A 349 -13.61 11.64 6.65
CA GLY A 349 -13.87 11.76 5.21
C GLY A 349 -14.87 12.87 4.90
N ASP A 350 -15.97 12.58 4.22
CA ASP A 350 -17.01 13.58 3.94
C ASP A 350 -17.98 13.83 5.11
N ASP A 351 -17.83 13.09 6.21
CA ASP A 351 -18.66 13.21 7.41
C ASP A 351 -17.96 14.07 8.46
N PRO A 352 -18.31 15.37 8.58
CA PRO A 352 -17.64 16.28 9.50
C PRO A 352 -18.05 16.07 10.96
N TRP A 353 -18.94 15.11 11.25
CA TRP A 353 -19.53 14.96 12.57
C TRP A 353 -18.53 14.36 13.56
N PRO A 354 -18.14 15.06 14.64
CA PRO A 354 -17.22 14.51 15.63
C PRO A 354 -17.77 13.23 16.26
N ARG A 355 -16.91 12.25 16.51
CA ARG A 355 -17.32 10.92 17.02
C ARG A 355 -17.20 10.79 18.54
N SER A 356 -16.77 11.83 19.23
CA SER A 356 -16.52 11.86 20.66
C SER A 356 -17.55 12.72 21.41
N GLY A 357 -17.66 12.46 22.72
CA GLY A 357 -18.61 13.13 23.60
C GLY A 357 -20.06 12.94 23.18
N ALA A 358 -20.87 13.99 23.35
CA ALA A 358 -22.31 13.98 23.08
C ALA A 358 -22.68 14.09 21.58
N HIS A 359 -21.70 14.27 20.68
CA HIS A 359 -21.96 14.47 19.26
C HIS A 359 -22.73 13.31 18.61
N PRO A 360 -22.39 12.02 18.82
CA PRO A 360 -23.15 10.92 18.22
C PRO A 360 -24.63 10.91 18.61
N ALA A 361 -24.97 11.29 19.84
CA ALA A 361 -26.34 11.36 20.32
C ALA A 361 -27.16 12.46 19.63
N HIS A 362 -26.52 13.60 19.32
CA HIS A 362 -27.16 14.72 18.62
C HIS A 362 -27.22 14.53 17.10
N ARG A 363 -26.34 13.70 16.55
CA ARG A 363 -26.33 13.34 15.12
C ARG A 363 -27.54 12.53 14.72
N ALA A 364 -27.85 11.52 15.52
CA ALA A 364 -28.88 10.54 15.22
C ALA A 364 -29.75 10.29 16.46
N PRO A 365 -30.51 11.31 16.91
CA PRO A 365 -31.37 11.18 18.08
C PRO A 365 -32.61 10.33 17.78
N ASP A 366 -33.08 9.60 18.79
CA ASP A 366 -34.26 8.73 18.67
C ASP A 366 -35.60 9.48 18.73
N LEU A 367 -35.62 10.68 19.32
CA LEU A 367 -36.85 11.45 19.59
C LEU A 367 -36.91 12.82 18.88
N SER A 368 -35.96 13.13 18.00
CA SER A 368 -35.96 14.40 17.26
C SER A 368 -35.35 14.24 15.87
N ALA A 369 -35.39 15.31 15.09
CA ALA A 369 -34.46 15.48 13.98
C ALA A 369 -33.01 15.65 14.52
N PRO A 370 -31.98 15.38 13.70
CA PRO A 370 -30.60 15.74 14.01
C PRO A 370 -30.48 17.20 14.44
N VAL A 371 -29.72 17.46 15.51
CA VAL A 371 -29.53 18.82 16.02
C VAL A 371 -28.47 19.53 15.19
N ALA A 372 -28.80 20.68 14.62
CA ALA A 372 -27.83 21.44 13.82
C ALA A 372 -26.63 21.90 14.68
N CYS A 373 -25.42 21.86 14.12
CA CYS A 373 -24.20 22.24 14.84
C CYS A 373 -24.26 23.67 15.41
N ALA A 374 -24.90 24.58 14.67
CA ALA A 374 -25.11 25.98 15.03
C ALA A 374 -25.94 26.19 16.31
N GLU A 375 -26.60 25.14 16.83
CA GLU A 375 -27.31 25.23 18.11
C GLU A 375 -26.37 25.21 19.33
N CYS A 376 -25.11 24.80 19.16
CA CYS A 376 -24.15 24.70 20.25
C CYS A 376 -22.95 25.65 20.08
N HIS A 377 -22.47 25.87 18.85
CA HIS A 377 -21.31 26.70 18.61
C HIS A 377 -21.38 27.37 17.23
N ALA A 378 -20.56 28.40 17.03
CA ALA A 378 -20.39 28.97 15.70
C ALA A 378 -19.78 27.92 14.77
N VAL A 379 -20.38 27.74 13.58
CA VAL A 379 -19.89 26.79 12.57
C VAL A 379 -19.14 27.59 11.51
N PRO A 380 -17.82 27.40 11.36
CA PRO A 380 -17.07 28.08 10.32
C PRO A 380 -17.47 27.59 8.93
N THR A 381 -17.28 28.44 7.93
CA THR A 381 -17.43 28.14 6.52
C THR A 381 -16.13 27.67 5.86
N ALA A 382 -14.98 28.07 6.42
CA ALA A 382 -13.64 27.69 6.00
C ALA A 382 -12.73 27.39 7.20
N VAL A 383 -11.69 26.59 6.97
CA VAL A 383 -10.76 26.17 8.04
C VAL A 383 -10.00 27.35 8.66
N ASP A 384 -9.78 28.42 7.91
CA ASP A 384 -9.05 29.63 8.32
C ASP A 384 -9.97 30.78 8.76
N ASP A 385 -11.27 30.52 8.94
CA ASP A 385 -12.20 31.51 9.48
C ASP A 385 -11.76 31.95 10.89
N ALA A 386 -11.91 33.25 11.16
CA ALA A 386 -11.48 33.85 12.43
C ALA A 386 -12.15 33.15 13.63
N GLY A 387 -11.33 32.71 14.59
CA GLY A 387 -11.78 31.99 15.78
C GLY A 387 -11.91 30.48 15.61
N HIS A 388 -11.71 29.91 14.42
CA HIS A 388 -11.73 28.45 14.25
C HIS A 388 -10.39 27.81 14.63
N LEU A 389 -9.28 28.31 14.07
CA LEU A 389 -7.92 27.89 14.42
C LEU A 389 -7.26 28.99 15.23
N ASP A 390 -7.31 28.87 16.55
CA ASP A 390 -6.66 29.80 17.47
C ASP A 390 -5.87 29.09 18.58
N GLN A 391 -5.47 29.81 19.62
CA GLN A 391 -4.67 29.25 20.72
C GLN A 391 -5.50 28.41 21.70
N THR A 392 -6.79 28.26 21.46
CA THR A 392 -7.71 27.47 22.28
C THR A 392 -8.11 26.19 21.56
N ARG A 393 -8.21 25.09 22.30
CA ARG A 393 -8.50 23.76 21.73
C ARG A 393 -10.00 23.47 21.61
N ALA A 394 -10.85 24.31 22.19
CA ALA A 394 -12.27 24.03 22.35
C ALA A 394 -13.10 25.04 21.59
N ALA A 395 -14.02 24.55 20.75
CA ALA A 395 -14.99 25.40 20.08
C ALA A 395 -15.71 26.31 21.07
N GLU A 396 -15.84 27.59 20.71
CA GLU A 396 -16.58 28.59 21.46
C GLU A 396 -18.06 28.22 21.45
N VAL A 397 -18.56 27.83 22.62
CA VAL A 397 -19.97 27.48 22.78
C VAL A 397 -20.79 28.76 22.76
N VAL A 398 -21.58 28.92 21.70
CA VAL A 398 -22.56 29.99 21.51
C VAL A 398 -23.88 29.29 21.21
N PHE A 399 -24.77 29.25 22.20
CA PHE A 399 -26.03 28.53 22.07
C PHE A 399 -26.97 29.21 21.08
N GLY A 400 -27.57 28.40 20.22
CA GLY A 400 -28.55 28.85 19.23
C GLY A 400 -29.96 29.06 19.80
N PRO A 401 -30.91 29.42 18.93
CA PRO A 401 -32.29 29.69 19.32
C PRO A 401 -33.02 28.49 19.92
N VAL A 402 -32.76 27.26 19.44
CA VAL A 402 -33.42 26.05 19.96
C VAL A 402 -32.95 25.74 21.37
N ALA A 403 -31.66 25.94 21.65
CA ALA A 403 -31.11 25.79 22.99
C ALA A 403 -31.74 26.77 24.00
N SER A 404 -32.07 27.99 23.57
CA SER A 404 -32.66 29.06 24.39
C SER A 404 -34.20 29.09 24.37
N ALA A 405 -34.83 28.11 23.71
CA ALA A 405 -36.28 28.05 23.59
C ALA A 405 -36.96 28.04 24.97
N ARG A 406 -38.25 28.45 25.00
CA ARG A 406 -39.06 28.56 26.22
C ARG A 406 -38.49 29.55 27.27
N GLY A 407 -37.68 30.52 26.84
CA GLY A 407 -37.12 31.56 27.72
C GLY A 407 -36.06 31.03 28.68
N THR A 408 -35.34 29.98 28.28
CA THR A 408 -34.24 29.42 29.06
C THR A 408 -32.96 30.25 28.85
N GLU A 409 -32.02 30.15 29.79
CA GLU A 409 -30.72 30.85 29.72
C GLU A 409 -29.58 29.81 29.68
N PRO A 410 -29.27 29.25 28.51
CA PRO A 410 -28.27 28.20 28.37
C PRO A 410 -26.89 28.62 28.83
N ALA A 411 -26.23 27.76 29.62
CA ALA A 411 -24.86 27.97 30.05
C ALA A 411 -24.01 26.72 29.84
N ALA A 412 -22.76 26.92 29.40
CA ALA A 412 -21.76 25.88 29.30
C ALA A 412 -20.56 26.22 30.18
N ALA A 413 -20.30 25.41 31.21
CA ALA A 413 -19.17 25.61 32.12
C ALA A 413 -18.64 24.27 32.63
N GLY A 414 -17.31 24.10 32.64
CA GLY A 414 -16.65 22.91 33.21
C GLY A 414 -17.08 21.58 32.57
N GLY A 415 -17.32 21.57 31.26
CA GLY A 415 -17.74 20.37 30.52
C GLY A 415 -19.20 19.95 30.76
N ARG A 416 -20.03 20.83 31.33
CA ARG A 416 -21.47 20.61 31.51
C ARG A 416 -22.26 21.68 30.78
N CYS A 417 -23.43 21.28 30.27
CA CYS A 417 -24.46 22.20 29.79
C CYS A 417 -25.55 22.27 30.86
N ALA A 418 -26.01 23.48 31.17
CA ALA A 418 -27.07 23.73 32.13
C ALA A 418 -28.08 24.70 31.52
N ASP A 419 -29.34 24.61 32.01
CA ASP A 419 -30.42 25.51 31.63
C ASP A 419 -30.64 25.63 30.11
N VAL A 420 -30.37 24.54 29.38
CA VAL A 420 -30.72 24.38 27.98
C VAL A 420 -32.16 23.91 27.90
N ALA A 421 -32.96 24.42 26.95
CA ALA A 421 -34.35 24.02 26.76
C ALA A 421 -34.53 22.49 26.70
N CYS A 422 -33.60 21.77 26.06
CA CYS A 422 -33.63 20.30 25.93
C CYS A 422 -32.99 19.57 27.13
N HIS A 423 -32.18 20.25 27.94
CA HIS A 423 -31.36 19.69 29.01
C HIS A 423 -31.34 20.66 30.21
N GLY A 424 -32.38 20.59 31.04
CA GLY A 424 -32.47 21.35 32.28
C GLY A 424 -33.80 22.08 32.44
N ALA A 425 -33.77 23.41 32.39
CA ALA A 425 -34.92 24.25 32.71
C ALA A 425 -36.14 23.99 31.81
N GLY A 426 -37.34 23.97 32.41
CA GLY A 426 -38.63 23.79 31.70
C GLY A 426 -39.07 22.34 31.47
N LEU A 427 -38.31 21.36 31.98
CA LEU A 427 -38.52 19.92 31.78
C LEU A 427 -39.09 19.20 33.02
N ALA A 428 -40.15 19.77 33.59
CA ALA A 428 -40.75 19.25 34.82
C ALA A 428 -41.24 17.79 34.66
N GLY A 429 -40.89 16.95 35.64
CA GLY A 429 -41.30 15.55 35.69
C GLY A 429 -40.45 14.59 34.84
N GLY A 430 -39.43 15.08 34.14
CA GLY A 430 -38.45 14.24 33.44
C GLY A 430 -37.45 13.59 34.39
N THR A 431 -36.99 12.38 34.07
CA THR A 431 -36.07 11.60 34.89
C THR A 431 -34.60 11.74 34.48
N ALA A 432 -34.30 12.31 33.30
CA ALA A 432 -32.96 12.36 32.70
C ALA A 432 -32.59 13.75 32.13
N VAL A 433 -32.86 14.83 32.88
CA VAL A 433 -32.81 16.21 32.35
C VAL A 433 -31.45 16.93 32.44
N THR A 434 -30.39 16.28 32.95
CA THR A 434 -29.06 16.91 33.15
C THR A 434 -27.91 16.03 32.65
N PRO A 435 -27.77 15.83 31.32
CA PRO A 435 -26.68 15.04 30.75
C PRO A 435 -25.32 15.73 30.89
N THR A 436 -24.25 14.96 30.68
CA THR A 436 -22.87 15.47 30.62
C THR A 436 -22.40 15.61 29.16
N ARG A 437 -21.32 16.37 28.91
CA ARG A 437 -20.70 16.49 27.58
C ARG A 437 -20.19 15.15 27.03
N GLU A 438 -19.83 14.20 27.91
CA GLU A 438 -19.43 12.84 27.51
C GLU A 438 -20.63 11.95 27.14
N GLY A 439 -21.85 12.46 27.28
CA GLY A 439 -23.09 11.71 27.13
C GLY A 439 -23.58 11.09 28.43
N GLY A 440 -24.60 10.23 28.30
CA GLY A 440 -25.28 9.53 29.38
C GLY A 440 -26.47 8.71 28.86
N ALA A 441 -26.85 7.64 29.56
CA ALA A 441 -27.91 6.74 29.12
C ALA A 441 -29.32 7.35 29.28
N ALA A 442 -30.18 7.04 28.30
CA ALA A 442 -31.66 7.08 28.34
C ALA A 442 -32.37 8.44 28.15
N LEU A 443 -32.11 9.14 27.05
CA LEU A 443 -33.00 10.18 26.50
C LEU A 443 -33.90 9.69 25.35
N GLY A 444 -33.84 8.40 25.00
CA GLY A 444 -34.53 7.84 23.83
C GLY A 444 -35.99 7.46 24.03
N GLU A 445 -36.55 7.66 25.23
CA GLU A 445 -37.93 7.29 25.57
C GLU A 445 -38.72 8.46 26.15
N CYS A 446 -40.03 8.49 25.87
CA CYS A 446 -40.94 9.42 26.53
C CYS A 446 -40.85 9.29 28.06
N GLY A 447 -40.87 10.40 28.80
CA GLY A 447 -40.67 10.41 30.26
C GLY A 447 -39.24 10.76 30.70
N ALA A 448 -38.26 10.63 29.80
CA ALA A 448 -36.88 11.01 30.07
C ALA A 448 -36.73 12.54 30.18
N CYS A 449 -37.28 13.28 29.22
CA CYS A 449 -37.18 14.73 29.16
C CYS A 449 -38.27 15.42 29.98
N HIS A 450 -39.53 15.00 29.90
CA HIS A 450 -40.64 15.63 30.63
C HIS A 450 -41.56 14.57 31.23
N GLY A 451 -42.43 14.98 32.15
CA GLY A 451 -43.43 14.07 32.73
C GLY A 451 -44.29 13.40 31.66
N LEU A 452 -44.55 12.10 31.84
CA LEU A 452 -45.43 11.29 30.99
C LEU A 452 -46.58 10.73 31.85
N PRO A 453 -47.83 11.24 31.74
CA PRO A 453 -48.27 12.33 30.86
C PRO A 453 -47.76 13.71 31.33
N PRO A 454 -47.76 14.74 30.45
CA PRO A 454 -47.48 16.12 30.84
C PRO A 454 -48.41 16.63 31.95
N PRO A 455 -48.07 17.74 32.64
CA PRO A 455 -48.93 18.35 33.64
C PRO A 455 -50.33 18.71 33.11
N ALA A 456 -51.30 18.82 34.04
CA ALA A 456 -52.66 19.24 33.72
C ALA A 456 -52.67 20.56 32.90
N PRO A 457 -53.59 20.74 31.93
CA PRO A 457 -54.85 19.99 31.77
C PRO A 457 -54.77 18.72 30.89
N HIS A 458 -53.57 18.20 30.58
CA HIS A 458 -53.43 16.99 29.77
C HIS A 458 -54.15 15.77 30.41
N PRO A 459 -54.93 14.99 29.64
CA PRO A 459 -55.61 13.81 30.18
C PRO A 459 -54.61 12.69 30.53
N VAL A 460 -54.88 11.92 31.59
CA VAL A 460 -54.04 10.79 31.99
C VAL A 460 -54.44 9.56 31.15
N SER A 461 -53.76 9.33 30.03
CA SER A 461 -53.97 8.17 29.14
C SER A 461 -52.64 7.58 28.67
N GLY A 462 -52.59 6.26 28.49
CA GLY A 462 -51.45 5.55 27.91
C GLY A 462 -51.46 5.47 26.37
N THR A 463 -52.55 5.89 25.71
CA THR A 463 -52.70 5.79 24.25
C THR A 463 -52.19 7.05 23.53
N CYS A 464 -50.90 7.33 23.65
CA CYS A 464 -50.28 8.54 23.09
C CYS A 464 -50.31 8.54 21.54
N GLY A 465 -50.20 7.38 20.90
CA GLY A 465 -50.25 7.25 19.43
C GLY A 465 -51.63 7.42 18.79
N ALA A 466 -52.68 7.76 19.56
CA ALA A 466 -54.00 8.01 19.01
C ALA A 466 -54.02 9.29 18.16
N THR A 467 -54.45 9.18 16.90
CA THR A 467 -54.57 10.32 15.95
C THR A 467 -55.43 11.45 16.50
N LEU A 468 -56.36 11.14 17.42
CA LEU A 468 -57.26 12.10 18.05
C LEU A 468 -56.54 13.23 18.80
N CYS A 469 -55.38 12.96 19.43
CA CYS A 469 -54.70 13.93 20.29
C CYS A 469 -53.33 14.36 19.77
N HIS A 470 -52.54 13.44 19.22
CA HIS A 470 -51.17 13.72 18.76
C HIS A 470 -51.01 13.62 17.24
N GLY A 471 -52.10 13.61 16.48
CA GLY A 471 -52.07 13.68 15.01
C GLY A 471 -51.31 12.53 14.32
N GLY A 472 -51.04 11.42 15.01
CA GLY A 472 -50.21 10.31 14.50
C GLY A 472 -48.70 10.56 14.58
N LEU A 473 -48.26 11.62 15.27
CA LEU A 473 -46.85 11.94 15.49
C LEU A 473 -46.21 11.04 16.57
N ALA A 474 -47.00 10.55 17.52
CA ALA A 474 -46.57 9.56 18.50
C ALA A 474 -46.79 8.13 17.99
N ALA A 475 -45.86 7.22 18.31
CA ALA A 475 -45.97 5.80 18.01
C ALA A 475 -46.84 5.07 19.06
N PRO A 476 -47.32 3.85 18.79
CA PRO A 476 -47.88 2.97 19.83
C PRO A 476 -46.79 2.61 20.85
N GLY A 477 -46.75 3.30 22.00
CA GLY A 477 -45.71 3.13 23.04
C GLY A 477 -44.97 4.44 23.37
N PRO A 478 -43.86 4.39 24.13
CA PRO A 478 -43.11 5.59 24.56
C PRO A 478 -42.15 6.12 23.48
N GLY A 479 -42.62 6.29 22.24
CA GLY A 479 -41.78 6.75 21.12
C GLY A 479 -42.52 7.57 20.06
N LEU A 480 -41.79 8.07 19.06
CA LEU A 480 -42.30 8.94 18.00
C LEU A 480 -42.22 8.30 16.61
N THR A 481 -43.16 8.65 15.74
CA THR A 481 -43.06 8.35 14.31
C THR A 481 -42.00 9.24 13.65
N ALA A 482 -41.61 8.94 12.41
CA ALA A 482 -40.65 9.77 11.68
C ALA A 482 -41.14 11.23 11.52
N ALA A 483 -42.44 11.41 11.27
CA ALA A 483 -43.05 12.74 11.22
C ALA A 483 -43.05 13.42 12.59
N GLY A 484 -43.28 12.67 13.67
CA GLY A 484 -43.18 13.20 15.03
C GLY A 484 -41.78 13.66 15.40
N ARG A 485 -40.75 12.88 15.07
CA ARG A 485 -39.35 13.27 15.30
C ARG A 485 -39.01 14.60 14.61
N ALA A 486 -39.53 14.85 13.42
CA ALA A 486 -39.25 16.06 12.67
C ALA A 486 -39.73 17.36 13.37
N VAL A 487 -40.72 17.28 14.27
CA VAL A 487 -41.36 18.45 14.89
C VAL A 487 -41.34 18.44 16.42
N HIS A 488 -40.81 17.39 17.06
CA HIS A 488 -40.88 17.25 18.52
C HIS A 488 -39.92 18.18 19.28
N VAL A 489 -38.74 18.45 18.72
CA VAL A 489 -37.69 19.30 19.31
C VAL A 489 -37.28 20.36 18.30
N ASN A 490 -38.16 21.33 18.06
CA ASN A 490 -37.95 22.44 17.11
C ASN A 490 -38.04 23.83 17.76
N GLY A 491 -38.26 23.91 19.07
CA GLY A 491 -38.38 25.18 19.81
C GLY A 491 -39.83 25.68 19.97
N ASP A 492 -40.77 25.10 19.24
CA ASP A 492 -42.20 25.44 19.27
C ASP A 492 -43.02 24.35 19.96
N VAL A 493 -44.13 24.75 20.61
CA VAL A 493 -45.08 23.81 21.22
C VAL A 493 -46.35 23.81 20.39
N ASP A 494 -46.45 22.90 19.43
CA ASP A 494 -47.63 22.76 18.59
C ASP A 494 -48.53 21.60 19.05
N PRO A 495 -49.73 21.89 19.59
CA PRO A 495 -50.63 20.84 20.05
C PRO A 495 -51.31 20.04 18.91
N TRP A 496 -51.15 20.44 17.65
CA TRP A 496 -51.91 19.88 16.52
C TRP A 496 -51.09 19.52 15.27
N GLY A 497 -49.76 19.69 15.28
CA GLY A 497 -48.89 19.28 14.17
C GLY A 497 -49.28 19.89 12.82
N ALA A 498 -49.52 21.20 12.77
CA ALA A 498 -49.64 21.93 11.50
C ALA A 498 -48.24 22.42 11.06
N PRO A 499 -47.97 22.50 9.74
CA PRO A 499 -46.66 22.85 9.18
C PRO A 499 -46.18 24.26 9.53
#